data_AF-A0A2E1KUY5-F1
#
_entry.id   AF-A0A2E1KUY5-F1
#
_cell.length_a   1.000
_cell.length_b   1.000
_cell.length_c   1.000
_cell.angle_alpha   90.00
_cell.angle_beta   90.00
_cell.angle_gamma   90.00
#
_symmetry.space_group_name_H-M   'P 1'
#
loop_
_entity.id
_entity.type
_entity.pdbx_description
1 polymer ?
#
loop_
_entity_poly.entity_id
_entity_poly.type
_entity_poly.pdbx_seq_one_letter_code
_entity_poly.pdbx_strand_id
1 'polypeptide(L)' 'MDANTLIFGGISLISLAIFFYLGRFRASTKQRDREDRIDWSSRKFSLWRIFLYSLVAVGGIVLLTQFI' A
#
# COMPACT_ATOMS: atom_id res chain seq x y z
N MET A 1 -22.94 -10.21 -40.36
CA MET A 1 -21.73 -10.45 -39.56
C MET A 1 -20.89 -11.47 -40.31
N ASP A 2 -19.61 -11.21 -40.49
CA ASP A 2 -18.70 -12.16 -41.14
C ASP A 2 -18.17 -13.18 -40.11
N ALA A 3 -17.57 -14.27 -40.61
CA ALA A 3 -16.98 -15.30 -39.76
C ALA A 3 -15.91 -14.72 -38.82
N ASN A 4 -15.15 -13.72 -39.28
CA ASN A 4 -14.13 -13.05 -38.47
C ASN A 4 -14.75 -12.33 -37.27
N THR A 5 -15.82 -11.55 -37.47
CA THR A 5 -16.51 -10.85 -36.38
C THR A 5 -17.03 -11.82 -35.32
N LEU A 6 -17.56 -12.97 -35.72
CA LEU A 6 -18.02 -14.00 -34.78
C LEU A 6 -16.86 -14.63 -34.01
N ILE A 7 -15.75 -14.94 -34.68
CA ILE A 7 -14.55 -15.53 -34.04
C ILE A 7 -13.93 -14.54 -33.04
N PHE A 8 -13.66 -13.30 -33.45
CA PHE A 8 -13.04 -12.30 -32.58
C PHE A 8 -13.96 -11.87 -31.43
N GLY A 9 -15.26 -11.75 -31.69
CA GLY A 9 -16.26 -11.51 -30.64
C GLY A 9 -16.31 -12.64 -29.62
N GLY A 10 -16.29 -13.90 -30.08
CA GLY A 10 -16.26 -15.09 -29.23
C GLY A 10 -15.00 -15.14 -28.34
N ILE A 11 -13.82 -14.92 -28.91
CA ILE A 11 -12.56 -14.88 -28.16
C ILE A 11 -12.58 -13.78 -27.09
N SER A 12 -13.16 -12.61 -27.41
CA SER A 12 -13.27 -11.50 -26.46
C SER A 12 -14.16 -11.86 -25.25
N LEU A 13 -15.31 -12.50 -25.49
CA LEU A 13 -16.21 -12.97 -24.43
C LEU A 13 -15.55 -14.05 -23.57
N ILE A 14 -14.85 -15.01 -24.19
CA ILE A 14 -14.11 -16.06 -23.47
C ILE A 14 -13.01 -15.43 -22.60
N SER A 15 -12.29 -14.45 -23.14
CA SER A 15 -11.22 -13.74 -22.41
C SER A 15 -11.76 -12.98 -21.20
N LEU A 16 -12.89 -12.28 -21.35
CA LEU A 16 -13.60 -11.63 -20.25
C LEU A 16 -14.07 -12.64 -19.21
N ALA A 17 -14.63 -13.77 -19.63
CA ALA A 17 -15.05 -14.83 -18.71
C ALA A 17 -13.85 -15.36 -17.91
N ILE A 18 -12.75 -15.73 -18.57
CA ILE A 18 -11.51 -16.16 -17.90
C ILE A 18 -11.04 -15.10 -16.91
N PHE A 19 -11.00 -13.84 -17.29
CA PHE A 19 -10.57 -12.75 -16.40
C PHE A 19 -11.46 -12.63 -15.15
N PHE A 20 -12.78 -12.63 -15.30
CA PHE A 20 -13.69 -12.46 -14.16
C PHE A 20 -13.84 -13.71 -13.27
N TYR A 21 -13.65 -14.91 -13.83
CA TYR A 21 -13.80 -16.16 -13.08
C TYR A 21 -12.46 -16.71 -12.54
N LEU A 22 -11.38 -16.64 -13.32
CA LEU A 22 -10.04 -17.11 -12.92
C LEU A 22 -9.18 -15.97 -12.32
N GLY A 23 -9.39 -14.71 -12.68
CA GLY A 23 -8.73 -13.58 -12.01
C GLY A 23 -9.13 -13.40 -10.54
N ARG A 24 -10.19 -14.09 -10.09
CA ARG A 24 -10.62 -14.13 -8.69
C ARG A 24 -9.83 -15.08 -7.80
N PHE A 25 -8.75 -15.70 -8.29
CA PHE A 25 -7.79 -16.39 -7.42
C PHE A 25 -7.13 -15.37 -6.48
N ARG A 26 -7.75 -15.21 -5.31
CA ARG A 26 -7.18 -14.48 -4.19
C ARG A 26 -5.84 -15.13 -3.86
N ALA A 27 -4.80 -14.32 -3.64
CA ALA A 27 -3.52 -14.81 -3.14
C ALA A 27 -3.76 -15.76 -1.96
N SER A 28 -2.95 -16.82 -1.88
CA SER A 28 -3.13 -17.88 -0.89
C SER A 28 -3.33 -17.30 0.51
N THR A 29 -4.19 -17.91 1.32
CA THR A 29 -4.41 -17.51 2.72
C THR A 29 -3.08 -17.44 3.47
N LYS A 30 -2.16 -18.36 3.19
CA LYS A 30 -0.78 -18.37 3.70
C LYS A 30 0.01 -17.08 3.41
N GLN A 31 -0.24 -16.42 2.28
CA GLN A 31 0.42 -15.17 1.91
C GLN A 31 -0.27 -13.92 2.48
N ARG A 32 -1.58 -14.02 2.72
CA ARG A 32 -2.42 -12.92 3.22
C ARG A 32 -2.35 -12.76 4.74
N ASP A 33 -2.37 -13.89 5.44
CA ASP A 33 -2.47 -13.97 6.89
C ASP A 33 -1.11 -14.37 7.48
N ARG A 34 -0.05 -13.69 7.04
CA ARG A 34 1.30 -13.90 7.57
C ARG A 34 1.41 -13.32 8.97
N GLU A 35 2.07 -14.06 9.86
CA GLU A 35 2.28 -13.67 11.26
C GLU A 35 3.13 -12.38 11.38
N ASP A 36 4.04 -12.15 10.44
CA ASP A 36 4.93 -10.98 10.37
C ASP A 36 4.29 -9.76 9.68
N ARG A 37 2.98 -9.76 9.47
CA ARG A 37 2.29 -8.69 8.76
C ARG A 37 2.48 -7.36 9.47
N ILE A 38 2.89 -6.34 8.72
CA ILE A 38 2.95 -4.97 9.21
C ILE A 38 1.53 -4.56 9.64
N ASP A 39 1.37 -4.34 10.94
CA ASP A 39 0.16 -3.77 11.50
C ASP A 39 0.15 -2.25 11.29
N TRP A 40 -0.75 -1.80 10.41
CA TRP A 40 -0.99 -0.39 10.12
C TRP A 40 -2.12 0.20 10.96
N SER A 41 -2.80 -0.60 11.80
CA SER A 41 -3.89 -0.13 12.66
C SER A 41 -3.40 0.77 13.78
N SER A 42 -2.14 0.58 14.20
CA SER A 42 -1.52 1.33 15.27
C SER A 42 -0.30 2.11 14.76
N ARG A 43 -0.25 3.39 15.11
CA ARG A 43 0.91 4.24 14.82
C ARG A 43 2.04 3.88 15.78
N LYS A 44 3.17 3.40 15.25
CA LYS A 44 4.36 3.03 16.07
C LYS A 44 5.17 4.22 16.59
N PHE A 45 4.85 5.45 16.20
CA PHE A 45 5.55 6.66 16.61
C PHE A 45 4.60 7.67 17.27
N SER A 46 5.12 8.39 18.26
CA SER A 46 4.38 9.47 18.93
C SER A 46 4.75 10.82 18.32
N LEU A 47 3.78 11.46 17.65
CA LEU A 47 3.94 12.82 17.12
C LEU A 47 4.31 13.81 18.23
N TRP A 48 3.74 13.62 19.44
CA TRP A 48 4.05 14.46 20.58
C TRP A 48 5.51 14.35 21.02
N ARG A 49 6.05 13.13 21.07
CA ARG A 49 7.48 12.94 21.38
C ARG A 49 8.37 13.57 20.33
N ILE A 50 8.04 13.40 19.05
CA ILE A 50 8.78 14.01 17.93
C ILE A 50 8.76 15.54 18.05
N PHE A 51 7.59 16.12 18.34
CA PHE A 51 7.45 17.56 18.55
C PHE A 51 8.32 18.05 19.71
N LEU A 52 8.27 17.39 20.87
CA LEU A 52 9.09 17.76 22.02
C LEU A 52 10.60 17.67 21.72
N TYR A 53 11.05 16.60 21.05
CA TYR A 53 12.45 16.47 20.65
C TYR A 53 12.88 17.57 19.68
N SER A 54 12.01 17.93 18.72
CA SER A 54 12.30 19.03 17.81
C SER A 54 12.41 20.37 18.54
N LEU A 55 11.54 20.62 19.53
CA LEU A 55 11.54 21.86 20.31
C LEU A 55 12.82 21.98 21.15
N VAL A 56 13.25 20.89 21.79
CA VAL A 56 14.50 20.84 22.55
C VAL A 56 15.70 21.05 21.63
N ALA A 57 15.74 20.40 20.46
CA ALA A 57 16.83 20.55 19.51
C ALA A 57 16.98 22.00 19.02
N VAL A 58 15.86 22.63 18.63
CA VAL A 58 15.84 24.04 18.22
C VAL A 58 16.25 24.96 19.37
N GLY A 59 15.72 24.74 20.58
CA GLY A 59 16.09 25.52 21.76
C GLY A 59 17.59 25.42 22.08
N GLY A 60 18.17 24.23 21.98
CA GLY A 60 19.61 24.02 22.16
C GLY A 60 20.45 24.78 21.14
N ILE A 61 20.04 24.77 19.86
CA ILE A 61 20.71 25.53 18.80
C ILE A 61 20.66 27.04 19.12
N VAL A 62 19.48 27.57 19.49
CA VAL A 62 19.32 28.98 19.82
C VAL A 62 20.22 29.38 20.99
N LEU A 63 20.26 28.57 22.06
CA LEU A 63 21.13 28.85 23.20
C LEU A 63 22.60 28.86 22.81
N LEU A 64 23.06 27.88 22.02
CA LEU A 64 24.45 27.85 21.54
C LEU A 64 24.81 29.11 20.75
N THR A 65 23.90 29.63 19.91
CA THR A 65 24.13 30.87 19.17
C THR A 65 24.15 32.14 20.03
N GLN A 66 23.70 32.10 21.28
CA GLN A 66 23.76 33.24 22.20
C GLN A 66 25.09 33.28 23.00
N PHE A 67 25.81 32.16 23.07
CA PHE A 67 27.07 32.04 23.80
C PHE A 67 28.32 32.01 22.91
N ILE A 68 28.14 32.09 21.59
CA ILE A 68 29.19 32.25 20.56
C ILE A 68 29.08 33.65 19.98
#